data_AF-A0A650CPC1-F1
#
_entry.id   AF-A0A650CPC1-F1
#
_cell.length_a   1.000
_cell.length_b   1.000
_cell.length_c   1.000
_cell.angle_alpha   90.00
_cell.angle_beta   90.00
_cell.angle_gamma   90.00
#
_symmetry.space_group_name_H-M   'P 1'
#
loop_
_entity.id
_entity.type
_entity.pdbx_description
1 polymer ?
#
loop_
_entity_poly.entity_id
_entity_poly.type
_entity_poly.pdbx_seq_one_letter_code
_entity_poly.pdbx_strand_id
1 'polypeptide(L)'
;MPCHVFYGYKDLSDLIEKYKILDDEGLENIKKKVSWELNFRLERAYEDLIRKLYFTIFEVASVYRELAFRNANPSYILPSVIHSLNTTLELTVVDGVIRLKEPLLFDIRVSDVIRRFTGFELENVSSNSISIDLSRYTGVRNFFLDAKMEVSSGNLHTEVNIKLPLENKGFNREISADELNKVLVVTAKETNQKAIGIHQQLADISQSLIESILEPLLYDVREEFIKKEGVSELIYVPYARPFILSASFSALNSEEEAQLFSEKCRMTIHKLKKLGDRDLGDGLKLTKEGRVLKNNTEVKDPSTLSFAVLKALISKAKNAIVIIEYPEEYQTEEKKAEILREIKKISEAGNRVYIITSDKMFTNC
;
A
#
# COMPACT_ATOMS: atom_id res chain seq x y z
N MET A 1 -31.10 -0.30 13.77
CA MET A 1 -30.95 -1.53 12.95
C MET A 1 -30.60 -2.69 13.88
N PRO A 2 -31.04 -3.93 13.61
CA PRO A 2 -30.93 -5.00 14.60
C PRO A 2 -29.47 -5.43 14.80
N CYS A 3 -29.15 -5.73 16.04
CA CYS A 3 -27.97 -6.49 16.42
C CYS A 3 -28.15 -7.93 15.93
N HIS A 4 -27.17 -8.46 15.21
CA HIS A 4 -27.20 -9.82 14.66
C HIS A 4 -26.33 -10.74 15.51
N VAL A 5 -26.94 -11.70 16.18
CA VAL A 5 -26.24 -12.60 17.09
C VAL A 5 -26.08 -13.99 16.46
N PHE A 6 -24.86 -14.50 16.46
CA PHE A 6 -24.51 -15.84 16.05
C PHE A 6 -24.04 -16.64 17.26
N TYR A 7 -24.80 -17.68 17.59
CA TYR A 7 -24.51 -18.54 18.73
C TYR A 7 -23.54 -19.66 18.35
N GLY A 8 -22.51 -19.87 19.16
CA GLY A 8 -21.47 -20.88 18.94
C GLY A 8 -20.40 -20.41 17.96
N TYR A 9 -19.93 -21.31 17.09
CA TYR A 9 -18.90 -21.00 16.10
C TYR A 9 -19.56 -20.62 14.77
N LYS A 10 -19.33 -19.40 14.31
CA LYS A 10 -19.65 -18.98 12.95
C LYS A 10 -18.46 -18.27 12.33
N ASP A 11 -18.12 -18.69 11.13
CA ASP A 11 -17.15 -17.97 10.32
C ASP A 11 -17.82 -16.74 9.68
N LEU A 12 -17.31 -15.55 10.01
CA LEU A 12 -17.72 -14.28 9.43
C LEU A 12 -16.67 -13.75 8.44
N SER A 13 -15.76 -14.58 7.97
CA SER A 13 -14.70 -14.19 7.02
C SER A 13 -15.28 -13.56 5.76
N ASP A 14 -16.38 -14.08 5.19
CA ASP A 14 -17.02 -13.48 4.01
C ASP A 14 -17.51 -12.05 4.28
N LEU A 15 -18.04 -11.81 5.48
CA LEU A 15 -18.50 -10.48 5.89
C LEU A 15 -17.32 -9.54 6.09
N ILE A 16 -16.26 -9.99 6.76
CA ILE A 16 -15.05 -9.21 6.96
C ILE A 16 -14.43 -8.87 5.61
N GLU A 17 -14.29 -9.85 4.72
CA GLU A 17 -13.72 -9.70 3.38
C GLU A 17 -14.53 -8.71 2.53
N LYS A 18 -15.87 -8.75 2.61
CA LYS A 18 -16.74 -7.79 1.93
C LYS A 18 -16.46 -6.34 2.38
N TYR A 19 -16.30 -6.10 3.68
CA TYR A 19 -16.22 -4.75 4.24
C TYR A 19 -14.79 -4.27 4.56
N LYS A 20 -13.76 -5.08 4.36
CA LYS A 20 -12.39 -4.73 4.75
C LYS A 20 -11.82 -3.51 4.05
N ILE A 21 -12.34 -3.15 2.88
CA ILE A 21 -11.96 -1.91 2.17
C ILE A 21 -12.27 -0.64 3.00
N LEU A 22 -13.18 -0.74 3.98
CA LEU A 22 -13.53 0.33 4.91
C LEU A 22 -12.57 0.48 6.09
N ASP A 23 -11.62 -0.44 6.26
CA ASP A 23 -10.55 -0.37 7.26
C ASP A 23 -9.23 -0.02 6.58
N ASP A 24 -8.40 0.82 7.21
CA ASP A 24 -7.15 1.29 6.59
C ASP A 24 -6.15 0.14 6.35
N GLU A 25 -6.03 -0.81 7.27
CA GLU A 25 -5.15 -1.97 7.11
C GLU A 25 -5.74 -2.96 6.10
N GLY A 26 -7.06 -3.11 6.09
CA GLY A 26 -7.77 -3.88 5.08
C GLY A 26 -7.58 -3.31 3.66
N LEU A 27 -7.68 -1.99 3.49
CA LEU A 27 -7.43 -1.27 2.25
C LEU A 27 -5.97 -1.45 1.78
N GLU A 28 -5.01 -1.33 2.70
CA GLU A 28 -3.59 -1.55 2.40
C GLU A 28 -3.32 -2.99 1.94
N ASN A 29 -3.95 -3.99 2.57
CA ASN A 29 -3.85 -5.38 2.15
C ASN A 29 -4.48 -5.63 0.77
N ILE A 30 -5.61 -4.98 0.46
CA ILE A 30 -6.18 -4.99 -0.90
C ILE A 30 -5.19 -4.39 -1.89
N LYS A 31 -4.63 -3.21 -1.59
CA LYS A 31 -3.66 -2.52 -2.44
C LYS A 31 -2.47 -3.40 -2.77
N LYS A 32 -1.89 -4.07 -1.78
CA LYS A 32 -0.78 -5.02 -1.97
C LYS A 32 -1.17 -6.22 -2.84
N LYS A 33 -2.32 -6.85 -2.57
CA LYS A 33 -2.80 -8.02 -3.34
C LYS A 33 -3.09 -7.66 -4.80
N VAL A 34 -3.73 -6.52 -5.05
CA VAL A 34 -3.99 -6.01 -6.40
C VAL A 34 -2.67 -5.64 -7.09
N SER A 35 -1.76 -4.94 -6.39
CA SER A 35 -0.47 -4.54 -6.96
C SER A 35 0.37 -5.71 -7.40
N TRP A 36 0.44 -6.74 -6.55
CA TRP A 36 1.17 -7.96 -6.84
C TRP A 36 0.62 -8.66 -8.09
N GLU A 37 -0.70 -8.80 -8.20
CA GLU A 37 -1.34 -9.40 -9.38
C GLU A 37 -1.08 -8.58 -10.65
N LEU A 38 -1.21 -7.25 -10.57
CA LEU A 38 -0.97 -6.37 -11.72
C LEU A 38 0.51 -6.37 -12.12
N ASN A 39 1.42 -6.43 -11.17
CA ASN A 39 2.85 -6.53 -11.46
C ASN A 39 3.15 -7.86 -12.17
N PHE A 40 2.59 -8.96 -11.70
CA PHE A 40 2.73 -10.25 -12.35
C PHE A 40 2.19 -10.24 -13.79
N ARG A 41 1.07 -9.54 -14.05
CA ARG A 41 0.55 -9.34 -15.41
C ARG A 41 1.47 -8.48 -16.27
N LEU A 42 2.02 -7.40 -15.73
CA LEU A 42 3.02 -6.55 -16.40
C LEU A 42 4.23 -7.35 -16.83
N GLU A 43 4.83 -8.07 -15.90
CA GLU A 43 6.01 -8.88 -16.15
C GLU A 43 5.74 -9.91 -17.23
N ARG A 44 4.61 -10.63 -17.17
CA ARG A 44 4.29 -11.65 -18.20
C ARG A 44 4.00 -11.09 -19.58
N ALA A 45 3.35 -9.92 -19.67
CA ALA A 45 2.95 -9.34 -20.94
C ALA A 45 4.08 -8.53 -21.59
N TYR A 46 4.97 -7.94 -20.78
CA TYR A 46 5.92 -6.93 -21.22
C TYR A 46 7.36 -7.16 -20.73
N GLU A 47 7.72 -8.39 -20.34
CA GLU A 47 9.05 -8.77 -19.84
C GLU A 47 10.18 -8.16 -20.68
N ASP A 48 10.09 -8.33 -22.00
CA ASP A 48 11.11 -7.85 -22.94
C ASP A 48 11.22 -6.33 -22.97
N LEU A 49 10.09 -5.60 -22.90
CA LEU A 49 10.09 -4.15 -22.91
C LEU A 49 10.62 -3.58 -21.60
N ILE A 50 10.23 -4.18 -20.47
CA ILE A 50 10.76 -3.83 -19.13
C ILE A 50 12.28 -4.06 -19.09
N ARG A 51 12.74 -5.20 -19.61
CA ARG A 51 14.16 -5.52 -19.72
C ARG A 51 14.91 -4.53 -20.61
N LYS A 52 14.35 -4.15 -21.76
CA LYS A 52 14.96 -3.15 -22.66
C LYS A 52 15.06 -1.77 -22.03
N LEU A 53 14.02 -1.33 -21.30
CA LEU A 53 14.03 -0.09 -20.53
C LEU A 53 15.18 -0.08 -19.53
N TYR A 54 15.31 -1.20 -18.80
CA TYR A 54 16.36 -1.38 -17.82
C TYR A 54 17.76 -1.23 -18.42
N PHE A 55 18.06 -1.95 -19.51
CA PHE A 55 19.37 -1.83 -20.16
C PHE A 55 19.63 -0.38 -20.60
N THR A 56 18.63 0.27 -21.18
CA THR A 56 18.73 1.66 -21.63
C THR A 56 19.06 2.62 -20.49
N ILE A 57 18.42 2.48 -19.32
CA ILE A 57 18.71 3.32 -18.14
C ILE A 57 20.19 3.22 -17.76
N PHE A 58 20.75 2.01 -17.69
CA PHE A 58 22.14 1.82 -17.27
C PHE A 58 23.14 2.20 -18.36
N GLU A 59 22.82 1.97 -19.63
CA GLU A 59 23.61 2.41 -20.78
C GLU A 59 23.77 3.94 -20.78
N VAL A 60 22.66 4.68 -20.64
CA VAL A 60 22.68 6.15 -20.56
C VAL A 60 23.47 6.62 -19.34
N ALA A 61 23.25 6.00 -18.19
CA ALA A 61 23.98 6.34 -16.98
C ALA A 61 25.49 6.13 -17.14
N SER A 62 25.93 5.07 -17.80
CA SER A 62 27.34 4.81 -18.05
C SER A 62 27.95 5.83 -19.02
N VAL A 63 27.25 6.19 -20.10
CA VAL A 63 27.68 7.27 -20.99
C VAL A 63 27.84 8.57 -20.21
N TYR A 64 26.86 8.90 -19.38
CA TYR A 64 26.88 10.13 -18.58
C TYR A 64 28.04 10.15 -17.56
N ARG A 65 28.29 9.01 -16.89
CA ARG A 65 29.43 8.85 -15.97
C ARG A 65 30.78 8.92 -16.67
N GLU A 66 30.90 8.36 -17.86
CA GLU A 66 32.14 8.46 -18.66
C GLU A 66 32.43 9.91 -19.02
N LEU A 67 31.43 10.66 -19.48
CA LEU A 67 31.59 12.08 -19.78
C LEU A 67 32.02 12.88 -18.55
N ALA A 68 31.41 12.59 -17.39
CA ALA A 68 31.82 13.19 -16.12
C ALA A 68 33.26 12.83 -15.73
N PHE A 69 33.67 11.56 -15.89
CA PHE A 69 35.04 11.10 -15.64
C PHE A 69 36.07 11.81 -16.53
N ARG A 70 35.73 12.03 -17.81
CA ARG A 70 36.57 12.77 -18.77
C ARG A 70 36.49 14.29 -18.60
N ASN A 71 35.68 14.77 -17.66
CA ASN A 71 35.37 16.19 -17.44
C ASN A 71 34.89 16.88 -18.74
N ALA A 72 34.06 16.18 -19.51
CA ALA A 72 33.54 16.62 -20.79
C ALA A 72 32.07 17.05 -20.67
N ASN A 73 31.69 18.11 -21.36
CA ASN A 73 30.37 18.74 -21.20
C ASN A 73 29.23 17.93 -21.84
N PRO A 74 28.32 17.31 -21.04
CA PRO A 74 27.23 16.50 -21.57
C PRO A 74 26.25 17.31 -22.43
N SER A 75 25.97 18.56 -22.06
CA SER A 75 25.08 19.45 -22.82
C SER A 75 25.63 19.86 -24.19
N TYR A 76 26.96 19.82 -24.36
CA TYR A 76 27.62 20.08 -25.65
C TYR A 76 27.68 18.84 -26.53
N ILE A 77 27.99 17.69 -25.94
CA ILE A 77 28.30 16.46 -26.67
C ILE A 77 27.03 15.68 -27.01
N LEU A 78 26.19 15.39 -26.02
CA LEU A 78 25.11 14.42 -26.19
C LEU A 78 24.07 14.80 -27.25
N PRO A 79 23.67 16.07 -27.42
CA PRO A 79 22.71 16.43 -28.47
C PRO A 79 23.12 16.01 -29.88
N SER A 80 24.42 15.98 -30.20
CA SER A 80 24.91 15.65 -31.54
C SER A 80 25.19 14.16 -31.76
N VAL A 81 25.34 13.37 -30.69
CA VAL A 81 25.75 11.95 -30.79
C VAL A 81 24.72 10.97 -30.24
N ILE A 82 23.70 11.41 -29.49
CA ILE A 82 22.75 10.54 -28.81
C ILE A 82 22.04 9.55 -29.75
N HIS A 83 21.72 10.00 -30.97
CA HIS A 83 21.01 9.20 -31.97
C HIS A 83 21.88 8.12 -32.62
N SER A 84 23.21 8.22 -32.46
CA SER A 84 24.21 7.28 -33.01
C SER A 84 24.74 6.32 -31.94
N LEU A 85 24.20 6.38 -30.72
CA LEU A 85 24.55 5.44 -29.66
C LEU A 85 23.79 4.13 -29.85
N ASN A 86 24.49 3.02 -29.64
CA ASN A 86 23.93 1.66 -29.72
C ASN A 86 23.20 1.29 -28.42
N THR A 87 22.30 2.16 -27.95
CA THR A 87 21.46 1.88 -26.78
C THR A 87 20.34 0.91 -27.14
N THR A 88 19.90 0.14 -26.15
CA THR A 88 18.89 -0.90 -26.32
C THR A 88 17.53 -0.33 -26.78
N LEU A 89 17.14 0.82 -26.26
CA LEU A 89 16.06 1.64 -26.79
C LEU A 89 16.64 2.93 -27.37
N GLU A 90 16.03 3.43 -28.44
CA GLU A 90 16.48 4.67 -29.09
C GLU A 90 16.21 5.88 -28.19
N LEU A 91 17.16 6.82 -28.23
CA LEU A 91 17.15 8.01 -27.40
C LEU A 91 17.10 9.28 -28.23
N THR A 92 16.60 10.32 -27.60
CA THR A 92 16.57 11.67 -28.17
C THR A 92 16.86 12.70 -27.09
N VAL A 93 17.30 13.89 -27.51
CA VAL A 93 17.41 15.05 -26.62
C VAL A 93 16.34 16.05 -27.02
N VAL A 94 15.46 16.39 -26.08
CA VAL A 94 14.43 17.41 -26.24
C VAL A 94 14.59 18.41 -25.11
N ASP A 95 14.74 19.69 -25.45
CA ASP A 95 14.90 20.80 -24.48
C ASP A 95 16.01 20.56 -23.44
N GLY A 96 17.14 20.00 -23.87
CA GLY A 96 18.28 19.70 -22.99
C GLY A 96 18.05 18.52 -22.04
N VAL A 97 17.07 17.65 -22.33
CA VAL A 97 16.76 16.46 -21.54
C VAL A 97 16.84 15.22 -22.44
N ILE A 98 17.59 14.21 -22.02
CA ILE A 98 17.57 12.90 -22.68
C ILE A 98 16.27 12.19 -22.34
N ARG A 99 15.60 11.69 -23.37
CA ARG A 99 14.36 10.92 -23.31
C ARG A 99 14.45 9.70 -24.22
N LEU A 100 13.55 8.74 -24.03
CA LEU A 100 13.29 7.73 -25.04
C LEU A 100 12.71 8.43 -26.27
N LYS A 101 13.17 8.03 -27.46
CA LYS A 101 12.63 8.54 -28.73
C LYS A 101 11.13 8.21 -28.86
N GLU A 102 10.77 7.00 -28.48
CA GLU A 102 9.38 6.56 -28.34
C GLU A 102 9.14 6.15 -26.88
N PRO A 103 8.17 6.77 -26.18
CA PRO A 103 7.76 6.32 -24.86
C PRO A 103 7.28 4.87 -24.90
N LEU A 104 7.50 4.14 -23.81
CA LEU A 104 6.98 2.78 -23.69
C LEU A 104 5.52 2.83 -23.24
N LEU A 105 4.67 2.06 -23.92
CA LEU A 105 3.25 1.96 -23.63
C LEU A 105 2.94 0.59 -23.05
N PHE A 106 2.32 0.57 -21.87
CA PHE A 106 1.80 -0.64 -21.23
C PHE A 106 0.28 -0.52 -21.12
N ASP A 107 -0.43 -1.60 -21.40
CA ASP A 107 -1.89 -1.65 -21.31
C ASP A 107 -2.29 -2.94 -20.61
N ILE A 108 -2.93 -2.81 -19.45
CA ILE A 108 -3.32 -3.97 -18.64
C ILE A 108 -4.73 -3.84 -18.15
N ARG A 109 -5.48 -4.91 -18.32
CA ARG A 109 -6.80 -5.05 -17.71
C ARG A 109 -6.69 -5.11 -16.18
N VAL A 110 -7.26 -4.10 -15.53
CA VAL A 110 -7.29 -3.96 -14.05
C VAL A 110 -8.67 -4.17 -13.46
N SER A 111 -9.72 -3.97 -14.27
CA SER A 111 -11.12 -4.07 -13.86
C SER A 111 -11.47 -5.40 -13.20
N ASP A 112 -11.01 -6.51 -13.77
CA ASP A 112 -11.29 -7.86 -13.25
C ASP A 112 -10.55 -8.11 -11.93
N VAL A 113 -9.31 -7.62 -11.79
CA VAL A 113 -8.53 -7.76 -10.55
C VAL A 113 -9.16 -6.96 -9.43
N ILE A 114 -9.48 -5.70 -9.68
CA ILE A 114 -10.07 -4.83 -8.66
C ILE A 114 -11.45 -5.36 -8.28
N ARG A 115 -12.31 -5.70 -9.24
CA ARG A 115 -13.61 -6.32 -8.97
C ARG A 115 -13.50 -7.60 -8.15
N ARG A 116 -12.49 -8.44 -8.40
CA ARG A 116 -12.27 -9.68 -7.63
C ARG A 116 -12.00 -9.41 -6.15
N PHE A 117 -11.30 -8.33 -5.82
CA PHE A 117 -10.90 -8.01 -4.45
C PHE A 117 -11.82 -7.01 -3.74
N THR A 118 -12.58 -6.19 -4.49
CA THR A 118 -13.45 -5.15 -3.91
C THR A 118 -14.92 -5.38 -4.19
N GLY A 119 -15.28 -6.15 -5.22
CA GLY A 119 -16.65 -6.32 -5.68
C GLY A 119 -17.20 -5.15 -6.49
N PHE A 120 -16.39 -4.14 -6.81
CA PHE A 120 -16.79 -2.94 -7.55
C PHE A 120 -16.25 -2.94 -8.99
N GLU A 121 -17.05 -2.42 -9.91
CA GLU A 121 -16.60 -2.13 -11.27
C GLU A 121 -15.98 -0.74 -11.31
N LEU A 122 -14.82 -0.64 -11.97
CA LEU A 122 -14.17 0.64 -12.21
C LEU A 122 -14.80 1.29 -13.44
N GLU A 123 -15.40 2.45 -13.22
CA GLU A 123 -15.72 3.39 -14.28
C GLU A 123 -14.67 4.51 -14.25
N ASN A 124 -14.15 4.89 -15.43
CA ASN A 124 -13.12 5.90 -15.72
C ASN A 124 -12.54 6.64 -14.50
N VAL A 125 -11.29 6.36 -14.17
CA VAL A 125 -10.63 7.00 -13.03
C VAL A 125 -9.43 7.84 -13.49
N SER A 126 -9.15 8.85 -12.68
CA SER A 126 -8.18 9.93 -12.86
C SER A 126 -6.86 9.53 -13.52
N SER A 127 -6.39 10.42 -14.40
CA SER A 127 -5.02 10.41 -14.91
C SER A 127 -4.06 10.82 -13.80
N ASN A 128 -2.99 10.06 -13.58
CA ASN A 128 -1.94 10.40 -12.62
C ASN A 128 -0.56 10.38 -13.27
N SER A 129 0.38 11.18 -12.76
CA SER A 129 1.76 11.19 -13.23
C SER A 129 2.72 11.07 -12.07
N ILE A 130 3.66 10.13 -12.16
CA ILE A 130 4.66 9.87 -11.12
C ILE A 130 6.05 9.99 -11.75
N SER A 131 7.01 10.47 -10.97
CA SER A 131 8.42 10.53 -11.37
C SER A 131 9.27 9.82 -10.30
N ILE A 132 10.00 8.79 -10.69
CA ILE A 132 10.85 7.98 -9.80
C ILE A 132 12.29 8.43 -9.93
N ASP A 133 12.94 8.73 -8.81
CA ASP A 133 14.36 9.06 -8.78
C ASP A 133 15.23 7.79 -8.94
N LEU A 134 15.99 7.73 -10.03
CA LEU A 134 16.90 6.65 -10.37
C LEU A 134 18.34 6.88 -9.85
N SER A 135 18.61 8.00 -9.17
CA SER A 135 19.97 8.43 -8.83
C SER A 135 20.70 7.47 -7.90
N ARG A 136 19.98 6.85 -6.96
CA ARG A 136 20.55 5.83 -6.05
C ARG A 136 20.97 4.56 -6.78
N TYR A 137 20.30 4.23 -7.88
CA TYR A 137 20.53 3.01 -8.66
C TYR A 137 21.61 3.20 -9.72
N THR A 138 21.60 4.36 -10.37
CA THR A 138 22.46 4.66 -11.52
C THR A 138 23.74 5.41 -11.14
N GLY A 139 23.78 6.04 -9.96
CA GLY A 139 24.85 6.93 -9.53
C GLY A 139 24.86 8.28 -10.26
N VAL A 140 23.82 8.58 -11.05
CA VAL A 140 23.68 9.84 -11.79
C VAL A 140 22.59 10.68 -11.14
N ARG A 141 22.92 11.93 -10.78
CA ARG A 141 21.95 12.84 -10.14
C ARG A 141 20.88 13.30 -11.14
N ASN A 142 19.69 13.59 -10.63
CA ASN A 142 18.55 14.09 -11.41
C ASN A 142 18.13 13.17 -12.57
N PHE A 143 18.35 11.86 -12.45
CA PHE A 143 17.90 10.90 -13.42
C PHE A 143 16.57 10.31 -12.96
N PHE A 144 15.51 10.44 -13.75
CA PHE A 144 14.17 10.00 -13.39
C PHE A 144 13.54 9.04 -14.41
N LEU A 145 12.61 8.22 -13.92
CA LEU A 145 11.62 7.51 -14.73
C LEU A 145 10.26 8.19 -14.55
N ASP A 146 9.76 8.83 -15.60
CA ASP A 146 8.43 9.43 -15.62
C ASP A 146 7.42 8.39 -16.11
N ALA A 147 6.35 8.18 -15.34
CA ALA A 147 5.22 7.33 -15.70
C ALA A 147 3.93 8.14 -15.67
N LYS A 148 3.24 8.24 -16.81
CA LYS A 148 1.88 8.77 -16.88
C LYS A 148 0.91 7.59 -16.97
N MET A 149 -0.11 7.60 -16.14
CA MET A 149 -1.12 6.55 -16.12
C MET A 149 -2.51 7.11 -16.33
N GLU A 150 -3.36 6.31 -16.97
CA GLU A 150 -4.78 6.58 -17.16
C GLU A 150 -5.56 5.28 -17.05
N VAL A 151 -6.70 5.30 -16.34
CA VAL A 151 -7.64 4.17 -16.32
C VAL A 151 -8.82 4.48 -17.23
N SER A 152 -8.90 3.77 -18.35
CA SER A 152 -9.97 3.91 -19.33
C SER A 152 -10.52 2.54 -19.71
N SER A 153 -11.84 2.41 -19.83
CA SER A 153 -12.50 1.18 -20.28
C SER A 153 -12.09 -0.10 -19.50
N GLY A 154 -11.75 0.04 -18.21
CA GLY A 154 -11.33 -1.06 -17.35
C GLY A 154 -9.88 -1.54 -17.52
N ASN A 155 -9.09 -0.81 -18.31
CA ASN A 155 -7.65 -0.99 -18.49
C ASN A 155 -6.86 0.15 -17.82
N LEU A 156 -5.67 -0.16 -17.34
CA LEU A 156 -4.63 0.78 -16.93
C LEU A 156 -3.67 0.94 -18.11
N HIS A 157 -3.69 2.13 -18.69
CA HIS A 157 -2.73 2.57 -19.71
C HIS A 157 -1.60 3.32 -19.03
N THR A 158 -0.36 2.94 -19.30
CA THR A 158 0.83 3.56 -18.72
C THR A 158 1.79 3.95 -19.83
N GLU A 159 2.13 5.23 -19.92
CA GLU A 159 3.21 5.77 -20.75
C GLU A 159 4.44 6.00 -19.86
N VAL A 160 5.54 5.32 -20.17
CA VAL A 160 6.81 5.43 -19.44
C VAL A 160 7.88 6.07 -20.30
N ASN A 161 8.60 7.03 -19.73
CA ASN A 161 9.74 7.67 -20.38
C ASN A 161 10.86 7.95 -19.38
N ILE A 162 12.09 8.02 -19.87
CA ILE A 162 13.22 8.45 -19.06
C ILE A 162 13.35 9.98 -19.10
N LYS A 163 13.87 10.56 -18.03
CA LYS A 163 14.13 11.99 -17.92
C LYS A 163 15.50 12.20 -17.29
N LEU A 164 16.49 12.53 -18.12
CA LEU A 164 17.83 12.90 -17.67
C LEU A 164 18.20 14.29 -18.20
N PRO A 165 18.11 15.35 -17.37
CA PRO A 165 18.56 16.68 -17.74
C PRO A 165 20.08 16.72 -17.98
N LEU A 166 20.49 17.35 -19.07
CA LEU A 166 21.89 17.54 -19.40
C LEU A 166 22.48 18.68 -18.56
N GLU A 167 23.53 18.36 -17.80
CA GLU A 167 24.29 19.38 -17.08
C GLU A 167 25.22 20.13 -18.04
N ASN A 168 25.31 21.45 -17.87
CA ASN A 168 26.29 22.29 -18.54
C ASN A 168 27.53 22.47 -17.65
N LYS A 169 28.36 21.43 -17.58
CA LYS A 169 29.59 21.39 -16.75
C LYS A 169 30.71 20.64 -17.46
N GLY A 170 31.95 21.07 -17.27
CA GLY A 170 33.13 20.47 -17.89
C GLY A 170 33.57 21.20 -19.16
N PHE A 171 34.50 20.60 -19.91
CA PHE A 171 35.05 21.20 -21.13
C PHE A 171 34.26 20.80 -22.37
N ASN A 172 34.07 21.74 -23.30
CA ASN A 172 33.52 21.47 -24.63
C ASN A 172 34.57 20.75 -25.47
N ARG A 173 34.58 19.42 -25.37
CA ARG A 173 35.46 18.52 -26.13
C ARG A 173 34.62 17.74 -27.12
N GLU A 174 35.19 17.45 -28.29
CA GLU A 174 34.56 16.51 -29.22
C GLU A 174 34.84 15.09 -28.76
N ILE A 175 33.78 14.30 -28.59
CA ILE A 175 33.84 12.88 -28.30
C ILE A 175 32.91 12.20 -29.30
N SER A 176 33.43 11.23 -30.06
CA SER A 176 32.67 10.56 -31.10
C SER A 176 31.69 9.53 -30.52
N ALA A 177 30.64 9.22 -31.29
CA ALA A 177 29.71 8.14 -30.95
C ALA A 177 30.43 6.79 -30.82
N ASP A 178 31.44 6.51 -31.65
CA ASP A 178 32.23 5.27 -31.59
C ASP A 178 32.96 5.09 -30.26
N GLU A 179 33.48 6.17 -29.68
CA GLU A 179 34.11 6.11 -28.36
C GLU A 179 33.10 5.81 -27.25
N LEU A 180 31.94 6.47 -27.28
CA LEU A 180 30.88 6.23 -26.30
C LEU A 180 30.27 4.83 -26.47
N ASN A 181 30.16 4.31 -27.70
CA ASN A 181 29.69 2.96 -27.97
C ASN A 181 30.61 1.88 -27.37
N LYS A 182 31.92 2.13 -27.23
CA LYS A 182 32.82 1.20 -26.51
C LYS A 182 32.45 1.09 -25.03
N VAL A 183 31.98 2.18 -24.41
CA VAL A 183 31.52 2.19 -23.01
C VAL A 183 30.25 1.35 -22.85
N LEU A 184 29.36 1.39 -23.84
CA LEU A 184 28.12 0.61 -23.84
C LEU A 184 28.40 -0.90 -23.88
N VAL A 185 29.39 -1.35 -24.67
CA VAL A 185 29.78 -2.77 -24.73
C VAL A 185 30.25 -3.28 -23.36
N VAL A 186 31.06 -2.50 -22.64
CA VAL A 186 31.53 -2.85 -21.29
C VAL A 186 30.37 -2.84 -20.30
N THR A 187 29.50 -1.83 -20.40
CA THR A 187 28.31 -1.69 -19.55
C THR A 187 27.35 -2.86 -19.72
N ALA A 188 27.05 -3.28 -20.94
CA ALA A 188 26.18 -4.42 -21.20
C ALA A 188 26.70 -5.71 -20.53
N LYS A 189 28.03 -5.90 -20.50
CA LYS A 189 28.66 -7.04 -19.81
C LYS A 189 28.52 -6.95 -18.29
N GLU A 190 28.72 -5.77 -17.70
CA GLU A 190 28.57 -5.55 -16.26
C GLU A 190 27.11 -5.65 -15.79
N THR A 191 26.18 -5.07 -16.56
CA THR A 191 24.75 -5.11 -16.29
C THR A 191 24.23 -6.54 -16.33
N ASN A 192 24.66 -7.35 -17.32
CA ASN A 192 24.32 -8.77 -17.39
C ASN A 192 24.88 -9.58 -16.20
N GLN A 193 26.07 -9.23 -15.68
CA GLN A 193 26.65 -9.90 -14.51
C GLN A 193 25.99 -9.49 -13.19
N LYS A 194 25.42 -8.28 -13.10
CA LYS A 194 24.72 -7.76 -11.91
C LYS A 194 23.20 -7.98 -11.95
N ALA A 195 22.67 -8.57 -13.02
CA ALA A 195 21.23 -8.66 -13.30
C ALA A 195 20.41 -9.22 -12.12
N ILE A 196 20.89 -10.23 -11.39
CA ILE A 196 20.14 -10.86 -10.29
C ILE A 196 19.78 -9.87 -9.17
N GLY A 197 20.72 -9.01 -8.75
CA GLY A 197 20.46 -8.04 -7.69
C GLY A 197 19.61 -6.84 -8.15
N ILE A 198 19.61 -6.57 -9.45
CA ILE A 198 18.91 -5.42 -10.01
C ILE A 198 17.46 -5.78 -10.40
N HIS A 199 17.18 -7.04 -10.73
CA HIS A 199 15.81 -7.52 -10.89
C HIS A 199 14.95 -7.30 -9.65
N GLN A 200 15.48 -7.55 -8.45
CA GLN A 200 14.74 -7.32 -7.21
C GLN A 200 14.46 -5.84 -6.95
N GLN A 201 15.44 -4.97 -7.24
CA GLN A 201 15.27 -3.52 -7.13
C GLN A 201 14.22 -2.98 -8.12
N LEU A 202 14.12 -3.57 -9.31
CA LEU A 202 13.11 -3.21 -10.30
C LEU A 202 11.73 -3.72 -9.93
N ALA A 203 11.63 -4.93 -9.38
CA ALA A 203 10.39 -5.45 -8.83
C ALA A 203 9.85 -4.50 -7.75
N ASP A 204 10.72 -4.03 -6.83
CA ASP A 204 10.34 -3.07 -5.79
C ASP A 204 9.86 -1.73 -6.38
N ILE A 205 10.53 -1.21 -7.42
CA ILE A 205 10.12 0.02 -8.12
C ILE A 205 8.77 -0.17 -8.82
N SER A 206 8.61 -1.28 -9.55
CA SER A 206 7.38 -1.60 -10.28
C SER A 206 6.19 -1.78 -9.34
N GLN A 207 6.39 -2.48 -8.22
CA GLN A 207 5.38 -2.63 -7.19
C GLN A 207 5.04 -1.27 -6.56
N SER A 208 6.03 -0.44 -6.24
CA SER A 208 5.80 0.90 -5.68
C SER A 208 5.02 1.80 -6.63
N LEU A 209 5.27 1.71 -7.95
CA LEU A 209 4.50 2.42 -8.97
C LEU A 209 3.05 1.98 -8.98
N ILE A 210 2.82 0.67 -9.05
CA ILE A 210 1.48 0.10 -9.10
C ILE A 210 0.72 0.44 -7.84
N GLU A 211 1.33 0.32 -6.66
CA GLU A 211 0.72 0.72 -5.39
C GLU A 211 0.33 2.20 -5.40
N SER A 212 1.20 3.09 -5.90
CA SER A 212 0.92 4.53 -5.99
C SER A 212 -0.21 4.87 -6.99
N ILE A 213 -0.39 4.05 -8.03
CA ILE A 213 -1.50 4.16 -8.99
C ILE A 213 -2.81 3.69 -8.35
N LEU A 214 -2.74 2.55 -7.67
CA LEU A 214 -3.90 1.93 -7.05
C LEU A 214 -4.42 2.72 -5.86
N GLU A 215 -3.57 3.45 -5.16
CA GLU A 215 -3.98 4.21 -3.98
C GLU A 215 -5.17 5.14 -4.25
N PRO A 216 -5.13 6.11 -5.19
CA PRO A 216 -6.29 6.95 -5.50
C PRO A 216 -7.48 6.14 -6.04
N LEU A 217 -7.24 5.10 -6.86
CA LEU A 217 -8.29 4.21 -7.38
C LEU A 217 -9.06 3.53 -6.25
N LEU A 218 -8.36 2.98 -5.27
CA LEU A 218 -8.94 2.25 -4.15
C LEU A 218 -9.63 3.19 -3.17
N TYR A 219 -9.17 4.44 -3.03
CA TYR A 219 -9.91 5.47 -2.29
C TYR A 219 -11.25 5.80 -2.97
N ASP A 220 -11.27 6.00 -4.28
CA ASP A 220 -12.52 6.25 -5.02
C ASP A 220 -13.49 5.06 -4.88
N VAL A 221 -12.97 3.82 -5.00
CA VAL A 221 -13.76 2.60 -4.77
C VAL A 221 -14.29 2.52 -3.33
N ARG A 222 -13.49 2.91 -2.32
CA ARG A 222 -13.93 2.98 -0.92
C ARG A 222 -15.07 3.98 -0.76
N GLU A 223 -14.98 5.17 -1.34
CA GLU A 223 -16.04 6.18 -1.25
C GLU A 223 -17.34 5.73 -1.93
N GLU A 224 -17.26 5.10 -3.10
CA GLU A 224 -18.42 4.49 -3.76
C GLU A 224 -19.02 3.35 -2.93
N PHE A 225 -18.18 2.55 -2.28
CA PHE A 225 -18.62 1.53 -1.32
C PHE A 225 -19.40 2.15 -0.16
N ILE A 226 -18.89 3.22 0.43
CA ILE A 226 -19.53 3.95 1.54
C ILE A 226 -20.91 4.47 1.11
N LYS A 227 -21.00 5.10 -0.06
CA LYS A 227 -22.27 5.63 -0.60
C LYS A 227 -23.30 4.52 -0.82
N LYS A 228 -22.88 3.41 -1.43
CA LYS A 228 -23.77 2.29 -1.78
C LYS A 228 -24.27 1.52 -0.56
N GLU A 229 -23.39 1.20 0.36
CA GLU A 229 -23.72 0.37 1.53
C GLU A 229 -24.26 1.20 2.70
N GLY A 230 -24.03 2.53 2.71
CA GLY A 230 -24.40 3.41 3.82
C GLY A 230 -23.59 3.15 5.09
N VAL A 231 -22.37 2.62 4.94
CA VAL A 231 -21.47 2.25 6.03
C VAL A 231 -20.10 2.86 5.77
N SER A 232 -19.55 3.61 6.74
CA SER A 232 -18.28 4.34 6.59
C SER A 232 -17.05 3.64 7.14
N GLU A 233 -17.22 2.65 8.03
CA GLU A 233 -16.09 1.95 8.63
C GLU A 233 -16.43 0.51 9.02
N LEU A 234 -15.40 -0.34 9.02
CA LEU A 234 -15.42 -1.66 9.65
C LEU A 234 -14.70 -1.57 11.01
N ILE A 235 -15.32 -2.13 12.05
CA ILE A 235 -14.72 -2.30 13.38
C ILE A 235 -14.78 -3.78 13.71
N TYR A 236 -13.62 -4.42 13.73
CA TYR A 236 -13.48 -5.79 14.20
C TYR A 236 -12.93 -5.82 15.62
N VAL A 237 -13.67 -6.46 16.53
CA VAL A 237 -13.33 -6.67 17.93
C VAL A 237 -13.10 -8.17 18.14
N PRO A 238 -11.85 -8.64 18.17
CA PRO A 238 -11.52 -10.06 18.32
C PRO A 238 -11.78 -10.55 19.75
N TYR A 239 -11.71 -11.86 19.93
CA TYR A 239 -11.38 -12.48 21.22
C TYR A 239 -9.90 -12.25 21.58
N ALA A 240 -9.47 -12.74 22.74
CA ALA A 240 -8.13 -12.55 23.30
C ALA A 240 -7.69 -11.08 23.37
N ARG A 241 -8.63 -10.17 23.65
CA ARG A 241 -8.42 -8.71 23.63
C ARG A 241 -7.20 -8.23 24.45
N PRO A 242 -6.89 -8.77 25.64
CA PRO A 242 -5.68 -8.40 26.37
C PRO A 242 -4.39 -8.69 25.58
N PHE A 243 -4.33 -9.82 24.87
CA PHE A 243 -3.19 -10.18 24.04
C PHE A 243 -3.07 -9.28 22.80
N ILE A 244 -4.19 -8.95 22.16
CA ILE A 244 -4.24 -8.01 21.03
C ILE A 244 -3.75 -6.63 21.45
N LEU A 245 -4.15 -6.16 22.64
CA LEU A 245 -3.63 -4.92 23.21
C LEU A 245 -2.11 -4.98 23.42
N SER A 246 -1.60 -6.05 24.03
CA SER A 246 -0.15 -6.22 24.21
C SER A 246 0.62 -6.25 22.88
N ALA A 247 0.10 -6.98 21.88
CA ALA A 247 0.71 -7.03 20.55
C ALA A 247 0.76 -5.64 19.89
N SER A 248 -0.31 -4.84 20.06
CA SER A 248 -0.41 -3.51 19.48
C SER A 248 0.68 -2.53 19.92
N PHE A 249 1.27 -2.73 21.10
CA PHE A 249 2.30 -1.85 21.64
C PHE A 249 3.61 -2.59 21.93
N SER A 250 3.79 -3.74 21.28
CA SER A 250 5.02 -4.52 21.29
C SER A 250 6.02 -3.99 20.24
N ALA A 251 7.25 -4.51 20.28
CA ALA A 251 8.28 -4.22 19.29
C ALA A 251 8.21 -5.11 18.04
N LEU A 252 7.10 -5.81 17.81
CA LEU A 252 6.92 -6.67 16.64
C LEU A 252 6.95 -5.84 15.36
N ASN A 253 7.70 -6.30 14.37
CA ASN A 253 7.66 -5.75 13.02
C ASN A 253 6.47 -6.33 12.22
N SER A 254 6.16 -5.73 11.06
CA SER A 254 5.00 -6.13 10.27
C SER A 254 5.05 -7.58 9.76
N GLU A 255 6.24 -8.16 9.56
CA GLU A 255 6.40 -9.55 9.13
C GLU A 255 6.09 -10.52 10.30
N GLU A 256 6.60 -10.21 11.48
CA GLU A 256 6.30 -10.98 12.70
C GLU A 256 4.81 -10.92 13.05
N GLU A 257 4.18 -9.75 12.91
CA GLU A 257 2.73 -9.60 13.09
C GLU A 257 1.93 -10.46 12.09
N ALA A 258 2.38 -10.53 10.83
CA ALA A 258 1.74 -11.34 9.80
C ALA A 258 1.86 -12.86 10.06
N GLN A 259 2.93 -13.30 10.72
CA GLN A 259 3.12 -14.71 11.08
C GLN A 259 2.28 -15.12 12.29
N LEU A 260 2.06 -14.20 13.24
CA LEU A 260 1.39 -14.49 14.51
C LEU A 260 -0.12 -14.23 14.49
N PHE A 261 -0.58 -13.29 13.67
CA PHE A 261 -1.96 -12.81 13.71
C PHE A 261 -2.65 -12.92 12.35
N SER A 262 -3.92 -13.33 12.38
CA SER A 262 -4.80 -13.26 11.21
C SER A 262 -4.99 -11.81 10.72
N GLU A 263 -5.33 -11.64 9.44
CA GLU A 263 -5.57 -10.34 8.80
C GLU A 263 -6.57 -9.48 9.61
N LYS A 264 -7.68 -10.09 10.06
CA LYS A 264 -8.68 -9.41 10.91
C LYS A 264 -8.11 -8.91 12.25
N CYS A 265 -7.24 -9.69 12.90
CA CYS A 265 -6.59 -9.26 14.14
C CYS A 265 -5.58 -8.14 13.89
N ARG A 266 -4.85 -8.18 12.77
CA ARG A 266 -3.92 -7.10 12.38
C ARG A 266 -4.64 -5.78 12.15
N MET A 267 -5.85 -5.79 11.56
CA MET A 267 -6.69 -4.60 11.44
C MET A 267 -6.98 -3.98 12.81
N THR A 268 -7.37 -4.80 13.80
CA THR A 268 -7.58 -4.32 15.17
C THR A 268 -6.30 -3.77 15.80
N ILE A 269 -5.17 -4.47 15.64
CA ILE A 269 -3.87 -4.03 16.15
C ILE A 269 -3.50 -2.64 15.61
N HIS A 270 -3.59 -2.45 14.29
CA HIS A 270 -3.31 -1.17 13.64
C HIS A 270 -4.28 -0.08 14.09
N LYS A 271 -5.57 -0.40 14.24
CA LYS A 271 -6.57 0.54 14.74
C LYS A 271 -6.23 1.00 16.17
N LEU A 272 -5.86 0.08 17.07
CA LEU A 272 -5.45 0.39 18.45
C LEU A 272 -4.20 1.29 18.50
N LYS A 273 -3.17 1.01 17.69
CA LYS A 273 -1.95 1.84 17.56
C LYS A 273 -2.27 3.31 17.23
N LYS A 274 -3.33 3.54 16.45
CA LYS A 274 -3.75 4.88 15.99
C LYS A 274 -4.73 5.60 16.94
N LEU A 275 -5.30 4.94 17.96
CA LEU A 275 -6.37 5.53 18.79
C LEU A 275 -5.91 6.70 19.66
N GLY A 276 -4.63 6.75 20.02
CA GLY A 276 -4.08 7.72 20.97
C GLY A 276 -4.67 7.59 22.39
N ASP A 277 -4.50 8.64 23.20
CA ASP A 277 -5.14 8.74 24.52
C ASP A 277 -6.66 8.78 24.39
N ARG A 278 -7.37 7.91 25.12
CA ARG A 278 -8.83 7.83 25.13
C ARG A 278 -9.40 7.69 26.54
N ASP A 279 -10.33 8.58 26.88
CA ASP A 279 -11.24 8.38 28.00
C ASP A 279 -12.33 7.38 27.58
N LEU A 280 -12.51 6.35 28.40
CA LEU A 280 -13.46 5.27 28.19
C LEU A 280 -14.64 5.34 29.18
N GLY A 281 -14.70 6.37 30.03
CA GLY A 281 -15.69 6.53 31.08
C GLY A 281 -15.42 5.64 32.31
N ASP A 282 -16.14 5.89 33.40
CA ASP A 282 -16.05 5.13 34.66
C ASP A 282 -14.63 5.10 35.26
N GLY A 283 -13.86 6.16 35.01
CA GLY A 283 -12.46 6.29 35.41
C GLY A 283 -11.49 5.44 34.59
N LEU A 284 -11.96 4.75 33.54
CA LEU A 284 -11.12 3.99 32.62
C LEU A 284 -10.54 4.88 31.51
N LYS A 285 -9.23 4.75 31.27
CA LYS A 285 -8.52 5.46 30.21
C LYS A 285 -7.56 4.51 29.50
N LEU A 286 -7.50 4.56 28.17
CA LEU A 286 -6.42 3.98 27.36
C LEU A 286 -5.39 5.08 27.06
N THR A 287 -4.11 4.82 27.29
CA THR A 287 -3.02 5.76 26.92
C THR A 287 -2.48 5.45 25.53
N LYS A 288 -1.81 6.41 24.92
CA LYS A 288 -1.11 6.28 23.62
C LYS A 288 -0.01 5.21 23.63
N GLU A 289 0.51 4.85 24.80
CA GLU A 289 1.49 3.76 25.00
C GLU A 289 0.82 2.40 25.23
N GLY A 290 -0.51 2.30 25.09
CA GLY A 290 -1.24 1.04 25.23
C GLY A 290 -1.55 0.61 26.66
N ARG A 291 -1.35 1.50 27.65
CA ARG A 291 -1.67 1.21 29.04
C ARG A 291 -3.14 1.51 29.31
N VAL A 292 -3.79 0.66 30.09
CA VAL A 292 -5.13 0.94 30.61
C VAL A 292 -4.99 1.42 32.05
N LEU A 293 -5.57 2.57 32.35
CA LEU A 293 -5.63 3.14 33.67
C LEU A 293 -7.06 3.10 34.19
N LYS A 294 -7.25 2.81 35.48
CA LYS A 294 -8.50 2.99 36.22
C LYS A 294 -8.23 3.92 37.39
N ASN A 295 -8.85 5.09 37.40
CA ASN A 295 -8.59 6.13 38.41
C ASN A 295 -7.08 6.41 38.57
N ASN A 296 -6.39 6.59 37.43
CA ASN A 296 -4.93 6.80 37.33
C ASN A 296 -4.03 5.65 37.81
N THR A 297 -4.59 4.48 38.11
CA THR A 297 -3.81 3.28 38.46
C THR A 297 -3.75 2.34 37.26
N GLU A 298 -2.56 1.85 36.92
CA GLU A 298 -2.41 0.89 35.82
C GLU A 298 -3.11 -0.43 36.13
N VAL A 299 -3.87 -0.90 35.14
CA VAL A 299 -4.71 -2.06 35.21
C VAL A 299 -4.02 -3.22 34.51
N LYS A 300 -3.94 -4.37 35.18
CA LYS A 300 -3.33 -5.60 34.64
C LYS A 300 -4.27 -6.79 34.57
N ASP A 301 -5.47 -6.69 35.14
CA ASP A 301 -6.42 -7.79 35.11
C ASP A 301 -6.97 -7.99 33.69
N PRO A 302 -6.97 -9.22 33.15
CA PRO A 302 -7.45 -9.49 31.80
C PRO A 302 -8.90 -9.05 31.56
N SER A 303 -9.75 -9.10 32.60
CA SER A 303 -11.16 -8.71 32.52
C SER A 303 -11.32 -7.24 32.16
N THR A 304 -10.74 -6.33 32.95
CA THR A 304 -10.83 -4.89 32.71
C THR A 304 -10.08 -4.48 31.44
N LEU A 305 -8.93 -5.11 31.14
CA LEU A 305 -8.23 -4.88 29.87
C LEU A 305 -9.10 -5.25 28.66
N SER A 306 -9.73 -6.42 28.70
CA SER A 306 -10.64 -6.90 27.65
C SER A 306 -11.81 -5.93 27.45
N PHE A 307 -12.41 -5.46 28.54
CA PHE A 307 -13.50 -4.49 28.48
C PHE A 307 -13.07 -3.11 27.97
N ALA A 308 -11.90 -2.62 28.42
CA ALA A 308 -11.35 -1.35 27.97
C ALA A 308 -11.06 -1.35 26.46
N VAL A 309 -10.48 -2.42 25.93
CA VAL A 309 -10.25 -2.58 24.48
C VAL A 309 -11.56 -2.55 23.70
N LEU A 310 -12.59 -3.27 24.17
CA LEU A 310 -13.92 -3.26 23.56
C LEU A 310 -14.48 -1.83 23.51
N LYS A 311 -14.51 -1.11 24.65
CA LYS A 311 -14.97 0.29 24.70
C LYS A 311 -14.16 1.20 23.77
N ALA A 312 -12.83 1.05 23.77
CA ALA A 312 -11.93 1.87 22.97
C ALA A 312 -12.24 1.76 21.47
N LEU A 313 -12.46 0.54 20.99
CA LEU A 313 -12.76 0.26 19.59
C LEU A 313 -14.15 0.76 19.17
N ILE A 314 -15.17 0.60 20.01
CA ILE A 314 -16.56 0.93 19.63
C ILE A 314 -16.99 2.38 19.94
N SER A 315 -16.28 3.08 20.82
CA SER A 315 -16.69 4.40 21.36
C SER A 315 -16.91 5.53 20.33
N LYS A 316 -16.32 5.42 19.13
CA LYS A 316 -16.49 6.41 18.05
C LYS A 316 -17.16 5.83 16.79
N ALA A 317 -17.77 4.65 16.90
CA ALA A 317 -18.46 4.00 15.80
C ALA A 317 -19.56 4.91 15.23
N LYS A 318 -19.42 5.31 13.96
CA LYS A 318 -20.42 6.09 13.24
C LYS A 318 -20.70 5.44 11.90
N ASN A 319 -21.97 5.10 11.66
CA ASN A 319 -22.39 4.35 10.47
C ASN A 319 -21.45 3.17 10.19
N ALA A 320 -21.08 2.44 11.24
CA ALA A 320 -20.08 1.38 11.21
C ALA A 320 -20.75 0.02 11.04
N ILE A 321 -20.01 -0.91 10.46
CA ILE A 321 -20.23 -2.34 10.66
C ILE A 321 -19.29 -2.80 11.78
N VAL A 322 -19.87 -3.27 12.89
CA VAL A 322 -19.14 -3.68 14.09
C VAL A 322 -19.28 -5.18 14.25
N ILE A 323 -18.17 -5.91 14.25
CA ILE A 323 -18.14 -7.36 14.41
C ILE A 323 -17.41 -7.66 15.73
N ILE A 324 -18.09 -8.33 16.66
CA ILE A 324 -17.57 -8.60 18.01
C ILE A 324 -17.54 -10.11 18.25
N GLU A 325 -16.34 -10.64 18.48
CA GLU A 325 -16.13 -12.05 18.81
C GLU A 325 -16.00 -12.25 20.33
N TYR A 326 -16.83 -13.13 20.87
CA TYR A 326 -16.86 -13.56 22.26
C TYR A 326 -16.77 -12.37 23.24
N PRO A 327 -17.77 -11.44 23.24
CA PRO A 327 -17.78 -10.29 24.14
C PRO A 327 -17.69 -10.68 25.62
N GLU A 328 -18.18 -11.87 25.98
CA GLU A 328 -18.16 -12.44 27.33
C GLU A 328 -16.75 -12.81 27.85
N GLU A 329 -15.75 -12.84 26.98
CA GLU A 329 -14.42 -13.36 27.31
C GLU A 329 -13.75 -12.58 28.46
N TYR A 330 -13.34 -13.32 29.49
CA TYR A 330 -12.79 -12.83 30.77
C TYR A 330 -13.76 -12.05 31.66
N GLN A 331 -15.08 -12.06 31.38
CA GLN A 331 -16.04 -11.17 32.06
C GLN A 331 -16.87 -11.88 33.13
N THR A 332 -17.15 -11.15 34.22
CA THR A 332 -18.16 -11.51 35.21
C THR A 332 -19.56 -11.17 34.69
N GLU A 333 -20.61 -11.76 35.26
CA GLU A 333 -22.01 -11.49 34.89
C GLU A 333 -22.36 -9.99 34.90
N GLU A 334 -21.90 -9.27 35.91
CA GLU A 334 -22.09 -7.82 36.05
C GLU A 334 -21.46 -7.05 34.88
N LYS A 335 -20.27 -7.46 34.43
CA LYS A 335 -19.59 -6.86 33.28
C LYS A 335 -20.19 -7.27 31.95
N LYS A 336 -20.70 -8.50 31.82
CA LYS A 336 -21.46 -8.91 30.63
C LYS A 336 -22.70 -8.01 30.44
N ALA A 337 -23.42 -7.69 31.51
CA ALA A 337 -24.54 -6.75 31.47
C ALA A 337 -24.13 -5.35 30.99
N GLU A 338 -22.96 -4.89 31.41
CA GLU A 338 -22.39 -3.60 30.98
C GLU A 338 -21.99 -3.62 29.52
N ILE A 339 -21.31 -4.67 29.06
CA ILE A 339 -20.95 -4.84 27.64
C ILE A 339 -22.21 -4.84 26.77
N LEU A 340 -23.24 -5.60 27.16
CA LEU A 340 -24.51 -5.62 26.43
C LEU A 340 -25.18 -4.24 26.38
N ARG A 341 -25.01 -3.39 27.40
CA ARG A 341 -25.50 -2.00 27.36
C ARG A 341 -24.70 -1.16 26.36
N GLU A 342 -23.38 -1.29 26.30
CA GLU A 342 -22.53 -0.57 25.34
C GLU A 342 -22.80 -1.00 23.89
N ILE A 343 -22.70 -2.31 23.62
CA ILE A 343 -23.70 -3.12 22.93
C ILE A 343 -24.85 -2.37 22.21
N LYS A 344 -25.94 -2.25 22.96
CA LYS A 344 -27.20 -1.65 22.52
C LYS A 344 -27.05 -0.19 22.14
N LYS A 345 -26.29 0.60 22.90
CA LYS A 345 -26.06 2.03 22.60
C LYS A 345 -25.48 2.22 21.20
N ILE A 346 -24.48 1.42 20.81
CA ILE A 346 -23.88 1.54 19.47
C ILE A 346 -24.87 1.11 18.37
N SER A 347 -25.70 0.09 18.62
CA SER A 347 -26.72 -0.37 17.68
C SER A 347 -27.86 0.65 17.49
N GLU A 348 -28.27 1.31 18.59
CA GLU A 348 -29.28 2.37 18.61
C GLU A 348 -28.80 3.64 17.89
N ALA A 349 -27.49 3.91 17.91
CA ALA A 349 -26.86 5.00 17.16
C ALA A 349 -26.82 4.77 15.63
N GLY A 350 -27.40 3.68 15.13
CA GLY A 350 -27.53 3.38 13.70
C GLY A 350 -26.45 2.46 13.12
N ASN A 351 -25.52 1.97 13.95
CA ASN A 351 -24.48 1.02 13.51
C ASN A 351 -25.06 -0.38 13.28
N ARG A 352 -24.46 -1.14 12.35
CA ARG A 352 -24.79 -2.57 12.12
C ARG A 352 -23.88 -3.43 12.97
N VAL A 353 -24.43 -4.09 13.99
CA VAL A 353 -23.63 -4.88 14.93
C VAL A 353 -23.83 -6.37 14.71
N TYR A 354 -22.73 -7.11 14.65
CA TYR A 354 -22.68 -8.57 14.56
C TYR A 354 -21.92 -9.11 15.75
N ILE A 355 -22.50 -10.06 16.48
CA ILE A 355 -21.91 -10.67 17.66
C ILE A 355 -21.76 -12.16 17.41
N ILE A 356 -20.56 -12.71 17.61
CA ILE A 356 -20.33 -14.15 17.77
C ILE A 356 -20.16 -14.41 19.26
N THR A 357 -20.95 -15.31 19.84
CA THR A 357 -20.92 -15.56 21.27
C THR A 357 -21.33 -17.00 21.60
N SER A 358 -20.82 -17.50 22.72
CA SER A 358 -21.25 -18.76 23.34
C SER A 358 -22.21 -18.55 24.52
N ASP A 359 -22.45 -17.29 24.89
CA ASP A 359 -23.19 -16.89 26.07
C ASP A 359 -24.60 -16.40 25.70
N LYS A 360 -25.61 -17.03 26.33
CA LYS A 360 -27.02 -16.74 26.08
C LYS A 360 -27.43 -15.33 26.51
N MET A 361 -26.67 -14.66 27.38
CA MET A 361 -26.97 -13.29 27.78
C MET A 361 -26.98 -12.33 26.59
N PHE A 362 -26.14 -12.58 25.58
CA PHE A 362 -25.99 -11.72 24.41
C PHE A 362 -27.04 -11.96 23.32
N THR A 363 -27.91 -12.97 23.45
CA THR A 363 -29.01 -13.20 22.49
C THR A 363 -30.13 -12.18 22.58
N ASN A 364 -30.15 -11.37 23.65
CA ASN A 364 -31.11 -10.28 23.86
C ASN A 364 -30.55 -8.91 23.44
N CYS A 365 -29.57 -8.94 22.53
CA CYS A 365 -29.20 -7.81 21.69
C CYS A 365 -30.24 -7.69 20.57
#